data_AF-A0A1C9I583-F1
#
_entry.id   AF-A0A1C9I583-F1
#
_cell.length_a   1.000
_cell.length_b   1.000
_cell.length_c   1.000
_cell.angle_alpha   90.00
_cell.angle_beta   90.00
_cell.angle_gamma   90.00
#
_symmetry.space_group_name_H-M   'P 1'
#
loop_
_entity.id
_entity.type
_entity.pdbx_description
1 polymer ?
#
loop_
_entity_poly.entity_id
_entity_poly.type
_entity_poly.pdbx_seq_one_letter_code
_entity_poly.pdbx_strand_id
1 'polypeptide(L)'
;MSDFDLETILGELVQREPIFHRRAFGTSRDDLEAMTAEDFFQIGASGRIYRRDFVIANLLERYQQPERHDWPCRDFSIRRLAENLYLLNYTLDEPGRTTLRTTI
;
A
#
# COMPACT_ATOMS: atom_id res chain seq x y z
N MET A 1 1.48 -21.37 -11.51
CA MET A 1 2.12 -20.09 -11.85
C MET A 1 3.58 -20.40 -12.05
N SER A 2 4.13 -19.99 -13.18
CA SER A 2 5.56 -20.00 -13.40
C SER A 2 6.24 -18.92 -12.54
N ASP A 3 7.54 -19.03 -12.33
CA ASP A 3 8.31 -17.95 -11.66
C ASP A 3 8.24 -16.64 -12.46
N PHE A 4 8.14 -16.73 -13.79
CA PHE A 4 7.96 -15.59 -14.69
C PHE A 4 6.64 -14.82 -14.44
N ASP A 5 5.58 -15.54 -14.07
CA ASP A 5 4.31 -14.91 -13.70
C ASP A 5 4.47 -14.10 -12.40
N LEU A 6 5.23 -14.62 -11.43
CA LEU A 6 5.41 -13.99 -10.12
C LEU A 6 6.27 -12.73 -10.19
N GLU A 7 7.31 -12.71 -11.04
CA GLU A 7 8.11 -11.52 -11.30
C GLU A 7 7.28 -10.42 -11.97
N THR A 8 6.40 -10.79 -12.90
CA THR A 8 5.48 -9.85 -13.56
C THR A 8 4.53 -9.22 -12.53
N ILE A 9 3.90 -10.04 -11.69
CA ILE A 9 3.00 -9.57 -10.63
C ILE A 9 3.75 -8.69 -9.62
N LEU A 10 4.98 -9.07 -9.24
CA LEU A 10 5.81 -8.24 -8.38
C LEU A 10 6.04 -6.85 -9.00
N GLY A 11 6.36 -6.79 -10.30
CA GLY A 11 6.52 -5.53 -11.02
C GLY A 11 5.29 -4.64 -10.94
N GLU A 12 4.10 -5.21 -11.15
CA GLU A 12 2.82 -4.49 -11.04
C GLU A 12 2.55 -3.99 -9.61
N LEU A 13 2.77 -4.84 -8.60
CA LEU A 13 2.53 -4.50 -7.21
C LEU A 13 3.51 -3.46 -6.68
N VAL A 14 4.78 -3.49 -7.10
CA VAL A 14 5.78 -2.46 -6.74
C VAL A 14 5.34 -1.07 -7.20
N GLN A 15 4.70 -0.95 -8.37
CA GLN A 15 4.20 0.34 -8.85
C GLN A 15 3.08 0.91 -7.98
N ARG A 16 2.33 0.05 -7.29
CA ARG A 16 1.23 0.46 -6.39
C ARG A 16 1.71 0.87 -5.00
N GLU A 17 2.96 0.55 -4.64
CA GLU A 17 3.51 0.84 -3.32
C GLU A 17 4.40 2.11 -3.28
N PRO A 18 4.40 2.86 -2.16
CA PRO A 18 3.61 2.61 -0.97
C PRO A 18 2.15 3.03 -1.16
N ILE A 19 1.23 2.15 -0.78
CA ILE A 19 -0.21 2.31 -0.99
C ILE A 19 -0.69 3.64 -0.41
N PHE A 20 -1.60 4.29 -1.15
CA PHE A 20 -2.15 5.63 -0.90
C PHE A 20 -1.19 6.82 -1.10
N HIS A 21 0.11 6.62 -1.24
CA HIS A 21 1.03 7.70 -1.62
C HIS A 21 1.18 7.83 -3.15
N ARG A 22 0.81 6.77 -3.90
CA ARG A 22 0.76 6.77 -5.36
C ARG A 22 -0.56 7.37 -5.86
N ARG A 23 -0.68 8.71 -5.80
CA ARG A 23 -1.90 9.45 -6.18
C ARG A 23 -2.37 9.23 -7.62
N ALA A 24 -1.51 8.73 -8.51
CA ALA A 24 -1.87 8.36 -9.88
C ALA A 24 -2.92 7.24 -9.95
N PHE A 25 -3.12 6.47 -8.88
CA PHE A 25 -4.18 5.46 -8.78
C PHE A 25 -5.50 6.01 -8.21
N GLY A 26 -5.58 7.31 -7.96
CA GLY A 26 -6.79 8.00 -7.51
C GLY A 26 -6.65 8.65 -6.14
N THR A 27 -7.48 9.66 -5.93
CA THR A 27 -7.50 10.49 -4.70
C THR A 27 -8.93 10.79 -4.23
N SER A 28 -9.95 10.25 -4.89
CA SER A 28 -11.33 10.35 -4.45
C SER A 28 -11.70 9.23 -3.47
N ARG A 29 -12.84 9.37 -2.81
CA ARG A 29 -13.38 8.31 -1.95
C ARG A 29 -13.62 7.03 -2.76
N ASP A 30 -14.26 7.16 -3.92
CA ASP A 30 -14.60 6.03 -4.78
C ASP A 30 -13.34 5.29 -5.26
N ASP A 31 -12.26 6.02 -5.58
CA ASP A 31 -10.98 5.40 -5.95
C ASP A 31 -10.38 4.60 -4.78
N LEU A 32 -10.39 5.19 -3.58
CA LEU A 32 -9.86 4.56 -2.37
C LEU A 32 -10.67 3.34 -1.96
N GLU A 33 -11.98 3.40 -2.14
CA GLU A 33 -12.88 2.26 -1.94
C GLU A 33 -12.58 1.18 -2.99
N ALA A 34 -12.45 1.52 -4.28
CA ALA A 34 -12.10 0.54 -5.32
C ALA A 34 -10.71 -0.11 -5.11
N MET A 35 -9.76 0.59 -4.48
CA MET A 35 -8.42 0.06 -4.17
C MET A 35 -8.38 -0.83 -2.91
N THR A 36 -9.44 -0.89 -2.11
CA THR A 36 -9.44 -1.59 -0.82
C THR A 36 -10.60 -2.56 -0.68
N ALA A 37 -10.36 -3.73 -0.08
CA ALA A 37 -11.43 -4.65 0.29
C ALA A 37 -12.39 -4.02 1.32
N GLU A 38 -13.64 -4.44 1.36
CA GLU A 38 -14.65 -3.91 2.30
C GLU A 38 -14.27 -4.10 3.77
N ASP A 39 -13.57 -5.19 4.08
CA ASP A 39 -13.10 -5.56 5.40
C ASP A 39 -11.67 -5.07 5.71
N PHE A 40 -11.09 -4.25 4.82
CA PHE A 40 -9.75 -3.69 4.96
C PHE A 40 -9.54 -3.00 6.32
N PHE A 41 -8.37 -3.25 6.91
CA PHE A 41 -7.85 -2.49 8.03
C PHE A 41 -6.34 -2.32 7.89
N GLN A 42 -5.80 -1.29 8.55
CA GLN A 42 -4.37 -1.04 8.63
C GLN A 42 -3.94 -1.01 10.10
N ILE A 43 -2.76 -1.56 10.39
CA ILE A 43 -2.08 -1.35 11.65
C ILE A 43 -1.14 -0.16 11.46
N GLY A 44 -1.38 0.94 12.18
CA GLY A 44 -0.51 2.10 12.11
C GLY A 44 0.78 1.92 12.93
N ALA A 45 1.71 2.86 12.80
CA ALA A 45 2.97 2.85 13.56
C ALA A 45 2.78 2.84 15.10
N SER A 46 1.60 3.24 15.59
CA SER A 46 1.23 3.15 17.01
C SER A 46 0.78 1.76 17.46
N GLY A 47 0.72 0.77 16.57
CA GLY A 47 0.14 -0.56 16.82
C GLY A 47 -1.39 -0.57 16.84
N ARG A 48 -2.06 0.58 16.66
CA ARG A 48 -3.52 0.66 16.61
C ARG A 48 -4.04 0.14 15.27
N ILE A 49 -5.18 -0.55 15.35
CA ILE A 49 -5.95 -1.00 14.17
C ILE A 49 -6.88 0.14 13.73
N TYR A 50 -6.84 0.46 12.45
CA TYR A 50 -7.70 1.44 11.80
C TYR A 50 -8.51 0.76 10.71
N ARG A 51 -9.84 0.86 10.80
CA ARG A 51 -10.75 0.32 9.77
C ARG A 51 -10.74 1.19 8.52
N ARG A 52 -11.13 0.59 7.39
CA ARG A 52 -11.23 1.23 6.06
C ARG A 52 -11.77 2.66 6.08
N ASP A 53 -12.96 2.90 6.63
CA ASP A 53 -13.57 4.24 6.61
C ASP A 53 -12.73 5.31 7.30
N PHE A 54 -12.11 4.96 8.43
CA PHE A 54 -11.22 5.86 9.15
C PHE A 54 -9.97 6.17 8.31
N VAL A 55 -9.36 5.15 7.71
CA VAL A 55 -8.20 5.33 6.83
C VAL A 55 -8.57 6.24 5.66
N ILE A 56 -9.68 5.96 4.96
CA ILE A 56 -10.14 6.76 3.82
C ILE A 56 -10.40 8.21 4.21
N ALA A 57 -11.10 8.46 5.33
CA ALA A 57 -11.34 9.82 5.81
C ALA A 57 -10.03 10.61 6.02
N ASN A 58 -9.03 9.99 6.65
CA ASN A 58 -7.71 10.60 6.87
C ASN A 58 -6.93 10.80 5.57
N LEU A 59 -7.11 9.94 4.58
CA LEU A 59 -6.48 10.08 3.26
C LEU A 59 -7.08 11.26 2.49
N LEU A 60 -8.40 11.43 2.52
CA LEU A 60 -9.08 12.55 1.86
C LEU A 60 -8.60 13.90 2.44
N GLU A 61 -8.44 14.01 3.75
CA GLU A 61 -7.83 15.19 4.38
C GLU A 61 -6.38 15.39 3.92
N ARG A 62 -5.57 14.31 3.88
CA ARG A 62 -4.17 14.37 3.45
C ARG A 62 -4.02 14.82 2.00
N TYR A 63 -4.91 14.39 1.11
CA TYR A 63 -4.83 14.72 -0.32
C TYR A 63 -5.11 16.19 -0.65
N GLN A 64 -5.67 16.96 0.30
CA GLN A 64 -5.77 18.42 0.19
C GLN A 64 -4.41 19.12 0.18
N GLN A 65 -3.35 18.44 0.61
CA GLN A 65 -1.98 18.94 0.63
C GLN A 65 -1.12 18.17 -0.39
N PRO A 66 -0.07 18.79 -0.95
CA PRO A 66 0.86 18.09 -1.85
C PRO A 66 1.60 16.96 -1.12
N GLU A 67 2.12 16.02 -1.89
CA GLU A 67 2.93 14.94 -1.35
C GLU A 67 4.26 15.49 -0.80
N ARG A 68 4.68 15.01 0.37
CA ARG A 68 5.81 15.61 1.09
C ARG A 68 7.19 15.15 0.58
N HIS A 69 7.26 13.94 0.02
CA HIS A 69 8.47 13.33 -0.51
C HIS A 69 8.11 12.13 -1.40
N ASP A 70 9.11 11.44 -1.95
CA ASP A 70 8.91 10.40 -2.98
C ASP A 70 8.57 9.01 -2.44
N TRP A 71 8.57 8.85 -1.12
CA TRP A 71 8.34 7.60 -0.40
C TRP A 71 9.15 6.40 -0.94
N PRO A 72 10.49 6.43 -0.81
CA PRO A 72 11.34 5.38 -1.35
C PRO A 72 11.07 4.03 -0.68
N CYS A 73 10.81 3.02 -1.52
CA CYS A 73 10.65 1.64 -1.09
C CYS A 73 11.80 0.79 -1.65
N ARG A 74 12.25 -0.19 -0.87
CA ARG A 74 13.26 -1.17 -1.30
C ARG A 74 13.00 -2.55 -0.70
N ASP A 75 13.85 -3.51 -1.08
CA ASP A 75 13.87 -4.87 -0.53
C ASP A 75 12.51 -5.59 -0.66
N PHE A 76 11.85 -5.40 -1.81
CA PHE A 76 10.57 -6.04 -2.09
C PHE A 76 10.71 -7.56 -2.14
N SER A 77 9.76 -8.25 -1.53
CA SER A 77 9.58 -9.70 -1.67
C SER A 77 8.10 -10.01 -1.78
N ILE A 78 7.76 -11.03 -2.57
CA ILE A 78 6.39 -11.46 -2.82
C ILE A 78 6.23 -12.93 -2.47
N ARG A 79 5.08 -13.28 -1.90
CA ARG A 79 4.65 -14.65 -1.69
C ARG A 79 3.21 -14.80 -2.11
N ARG A 80 2.91 -15.75 -3.00
CA ARG A 80 1.53 -16.13 -3.29
C ARG A 80 0.92 -16.84 -2.09
N LEU A 81 -0.25 -16.39 -1.64
CA LEU A 81 -1.02 -16.99 -0.55
C LEU A 81 -2.15 -17.88 -1.08
N ALA A 82 -2.82 -17.43 -2.15
CA ALA A 82 -3.88 -18.15 -2.84
C ALA A 82 -3.93 -17.76 -4.32
N GLU A 83 -4.94 -18.19 -5.06
CA GLU A 83 -5.19 -17.66 -6.41
C GLU A 83 -5.50 -16.17 -6.36
N ASN A 84 -4.74 -15.38 -7.14
CA ASN A 84 -4.84 -13.92 -7.21
C ASN A 84 -4.69 -13.19 -5.86
N LEU A 85 -4.06 -13.81 -4.86
CA LEU A 85 -3.79 -13.24 -3.54
C LEU A 85 -2.32 -13.37 -3.17
N TYR A 86 -1.70 -12.24 -2.83
CA TYR A 86 -0.25 -12.14 -2.64
C TYR A 86 0.08 -11.35 -1.39
N LEU A 87 1.04 -11.85 -0.63
CA LEU A 87 1.72 -11.11 0.43
C LEU A 87 2.89 -10.35 -0.22
N LEU A 88 2.92 -9.03 -0.07
CA LEU A 88 4.04 -8.19 -0.46
C LEU A 88 4.71 -7.61 0.79
N ASN A 89 6.01 -7.80 0.92
CA ASN A 89 6.80 -7.24 2.00
C ASN A 89 7.86 -6.30 1.44
N TYR A 90 8.10 -5.17 2.09
CA TYR A 90 9.09 -4.19 1.66
C TYR A 90 9.52 -3.28 2.80
N THR A 91 10.63 -2.59 2.62
CA THR A 91 11.07 -1.50 3.49
C THR A 91 10.63 -0.17 2.91
N LEU A 92 10.00 0.67 3.72
CA LEU A 92 9.74 2.08 3.41
C LEU A 92 10.66 2.97 4.24
N ASP A 93 11.38 3.87 3.58
CA ASP A 93 12.16 4.91 4.26
C ASP A 93 11.48 6.26 4.16
N GLU A 94 11.31 6.86 5.33
CA GLU A 94 10.82 8.21 5.53
C GLU A 94 11.93 9.02 6.20
N PRO A 95 11.93 10.36 6.08
CA PRO A 95 12.86 11.20 6.82
C PRO A 95 12.80 10.90 8.33
N GLY A 96 13.89 10.34 8.86
CA GLY A 96 14.03 9.99 10.29
C GLY A 96 13.29 8.72 10.74
N ARG A 97 12.74 7.92 9.82
CA ARG A 97 12.02 6.69 10.17
C ARG A 97 12.11 5.64 9.05
N THR A 98 12.50 4.42 9.41
CA THR A 98 12.41 3.25 8.51
C THR A 98 11.35 2.30 9.04
N THR A 99 10.47 1.82 8.17
CA THR A 99 9.40 0.87 8.53
C THR A 99 9.44 -0.36 7.63
N LEU A 100 9.16 -1.52 8.21
CA LEU A 100 8.88 -2.75 7.46
C LEU A 100 7.38 -2.82 7.23
N ARG A 101 6.99 -3.05 5.98
CA ARG A 101 5.59 -3.08 5.55
C ARG A 101 5.21 -4.43 5.01
N THR A 102 3.93 -4.74 5.18
CA THR A 102 3.26 -5.91 4.64
C THR A 102 1.94 -5.48 4.07
N THR A 103 1.67 -5.84 2.82
CA THR A 103 0.40 -5.65 2.12
C THR A 103 -0.10 -7.02 1.68
N ILE A 104 -1.40 -7.24 1.81
CA ILE A 104 -2.11 -8.47 1.39
C ILE A 104 -3.24 -8.06 0.46
#